data_AF-A0A812MLF7-F1
#
_entry.id   AF-A0A812MLF7-F1
#
_cell.length_a   1.000
_cell.length_b   1.000
_cell.length_c   1.000
_cell.angle_alpha   90.00
_cell.angle_beta   90.00
_cell.angle_gamma   90.00
#
_symmetry.space_group_name_H-M   'P 1'
#
loop_
_entity.id
_entity.type
_entity.pdbx_description
1 polymer ?
#
loop_
_entity_poly.entity_id
_entity_poly.type
_entity_poly.pdbx_seq_one_letter_code
_entity_poly.pdbx_strand_id
1 'polypeptide(L)'
;PYHFDDAPEAPEWAQKCVKTLSSSKSDVEARRAASAELQEKLMEPLQSRLMLLLVDALYDEDLEVRLTIARTFQNLCSLDRWPMDEWIARVARKLEPDSEVDLMTRILSMRALGWIGPWAAHYSGALRPYFDHEEEFVRLSAIEAVRGFSTMSAAEGPSGEVGRHKKSLVRLMREDPSMEVRKMAEQVLDMKDWKVPHWMEVQKPAWRERVKRAIANRGKGTRKGKNSEGTLHKRYWEKLPR
;
A
#
# COMPACT_ATOMS: atom_id res chain seq x y z
N PRO A 1 23.55 0.86 11.48
CA PRO A 1 22.37 1.71 11.74
C PRO A 1 22.64 3.14 11.25
N TYR A 2 22.10 3.49 10.09
CA TYR A 2 22.16 4.86 9.58
C TYR A 2 21.19 5.69 10.43
N HIS A 3 21.68 6.74 11.10
CA HIS A 3 20.82 7.63 11.86
C HIS A 3 20.29 8.72 10.94
N PHE A 4 19.01 9.05 11.09
CA PHE A 4 18.32 10.01 10.22
C PHE A 4 18.89 11.44 10.29
N ASP A 5 19.62 11.73 11.37
CA ASP A 5 20.33 13.00 11.59
C ASP A 5 21.59 13.13 10.71
N ASP A 6 21.98 12.08 9.98
CA ASP A 6 23.09 12.11 9.01
C ASP A 6 22.66 12.60 7.61
N ALA A 7 21.36 12.86 7.40
CA ALA A 7 20.85 13.40 6.13
C ALA A 7 21.36 14.85 5.93
N PRO A 8 21.84 15.21 4.72
CA PRO A 8 22.33 16.55 4.44
C PRO A 8 21.27 17.60 4.75
N GLU A 9 21.69 18.73 5.33
CA GLU A 9 20.76 19.79 5.73
C GLU A 9 19.80 20.14 4.58
N ALA A 10 18.50 20.10 4.85
CA ALA A 10 17.51 20.45 3.83
C ALA A 10 17.79 21.87 3.34
N PRO A 11 17.71 22.13 2.02
CA PRO A 11 17.96 23.46 1.50
C PRO A 11 16.96 24.45 2.11
N GLU A 12 17.39 25.70 2.32
CA GLU A 12 16.60 26.72 3.04
C GLU A 12 15.17 26.89 2.47
N TRP A 13 15.02 26.77 1.14
CA TRP A 13 13.72 26.85 0.49
C TRP A 13 12.76 25.74 0.96
N ALA A 14 13.24 24.49 1.11
CA ALA A 14 12.43 23.37 1.55
C ALA A 14 12.06 23.52 3.03
N GLN A 15 13.00 23.97 3.87
CA GLN A 15 12.74 24.28 5.27
C GLN A 15 11.66 25.36 5.40
N LYS A 16 11.73 26.41 4.57
CA LYS A 16 10.76 27.50 4.55
C LYS A 16 9.37 26.98 4.14
N CYS A 17 9.27 26.17 3.10
CA CYS A 17 7.99 25.60 2.67
C CYS A 17 7.34 24.75 3.76
N VAL A 18 8.10 23.85 4.39
CA VAL A 18 7.59 22.99 5.48
C VAL A 18 7.15 23.83 6.70
N LYS A 19 7.88 24.91 7.03
CA LYS A 19 7.47 25.85 8.08
C LYS A 19 6.17 26.60 7.72
N THR A 20 6.01 27.01 6.46
CA THR A 20 4.78 27.65 5.99
C THR A 20 3.58 26.72 6.13
N LEU A 21 3.75 25.44 5.75
CA LEU A 21 2.68 24.43 5.85
C LEU A 21 2.30 24.09 7.29
N SER A 22 3.27 24.05 8.21
CA SER A 22 3.02 23.72 9.62
C SER A 22 2.57 24.90 10.48
N SER A 23 2.60 26.11 9.93
CA SER A 23 2.24 27.34 10.65
C SER A 23 0.73 27.60 10.56
N SER A 24 0.07 27.61 11.71
CA SER A 24 -1.35 28.00 11.84
C SER A 24 -1.63 29.47 11.50
N LYS A 25 -0.58 30.29 11.33
CA LYS A 25 -0.69 31.71 10.95
C LYS A 25 -0.58 31.94 9.44
N SER A 26 -0.18 30.93 8.67
CA SER A 26 -0.08 31.06 7.22
C SER A 26 -1.47 31.04 6.61
N ASP A 27 -1.76 31.95 5.68
CA ASP A 27 -2.98 31.86 4.88
C ASP A 27 -2.95 30.64 3.94
N VAL A 28 -4.13 30.30 3.41
CA VAL A 28 -4.31 29.12 2.55
C VAL A 28 -3.49 29.22 1.25
N GLU A 29 -3.40 30.40 0.65
CA GLU A 29 -2.68 30.62 -0.60
C GLU A 29 -1.16 30.44 -0.42
N ALA A 30 -0.60 30.89 0.71
CA ALA A 30 0.78 30.65 1.08
C ALA A 30 1.07 29.16 1.28
N ARG A 31 0.14 28.41 1.89
CA ARG A 31 0.28 26.96 2.04
C ARG A 31 0.17 26.22 0.70
N ARG A 32 -0.74 26.64 -0.18
CA ARG A 32 -0.84 26.11 -1.55
C ARG A 32 0.45 26.34 -2.33
N ALA A 33 0.97 27.56 -2.33
CA ALA A 33 2.25 27.88 -2.99
C ALA A 33 3.42 27.05 -2.44
N ALA A 34 3.51 26.90 -1.11
CA ALA A 34 4.53 26.08 -0.47
C ALA A 34 4.41 24.59 -0.85
N SER A 35 3.19 24.05 -0.90
CA SER A 35 2.95 22.66 -1.31
C SER A 35 3.31 22.42 -2.78
N ALA A 36 2.98 23.37 -3.67
CA ALA A 36 3.32 23.30 -5.09
C ALA A 36 4.83 23.37 -5.32
N GLU A 37 5.52 24.25 -4.59
CA GLU A 37 6.98 24.35 -4.66
C GLU A 37 7.67 23.06 -4.19
N LEU A 38 7.18 22.44 -3.11
CA LEU A 38 7.67 21.13 -2.67
C LEU A 38 7.38 20.04 -3.72
N GLN A 39 6.19 19.99 -4.30
CA GLN A 39 5.84 19.02 -5.34
C GLN A 39 6.76 19.13 -6.56
N GLU A 40 7.14 20.33 -6.95
CA GLU A 40 7.96 20.59 -8.13
C GLU A 40 9.44 20.25 -7.88
N LYS A 41 9.97 20.60 -6.70
CA LYS A 41 11.42 20.64 -6.46
C LYS A 41 11.92 19.52 -5.54
N LEU A 42 11.05 18.92 -4.72
CA LEU A 42 11.47 17.91 -3.76
C LEU A 42 11.67 16.56 -4.44
N MET A 43 12.94 16.18 -4.62
CA MET A 43 13.37 14.93 -5.26
C MET A 43 14.08 13.97 -4.29
N GLU A 44 14.46 14.48 -3.11
CA GLU A 44 15.18 13.76 -2.07
C GLU A 44 14.45 13.94 -0.74
N PRO A 45 14.59 13.00 0.20
CA PRO A 45 13.88 13.09 1.46
C PRO A 45 14.52 14.13 2.35
N LEU A 46 13.70 14.82 3.13
CA LEU A 46 14.17 15.77 4.14
C LEU A 46 14.56 15.02 5.42
N GLN A 47 15.16 15.73 6.39
CA GLN A 47 15.32 15.20 7.75
C GLN A 47 13.99 14.70 8.32
N SER A 48 14.02 13.69 9.21
CA SER A 48 12.82 13.12 9.86
C SER A 48 11.86 14.18 10.38
N ARG A 49 12.39 15.21 11.05
CA ARG A 49 11.57 16.28 11.62
C ARG A 49 10.77 17.02 10.54
N LEU A 50 11.38 17.31 9.40
CA LEU A 50 10.70 17.97 8.28
C LEU A 50 9.76 17.01 7.57
N MET A 51 10.10 15.73 7.45
CA MET A 51 9.21 14.70 6.92
C MET A 51 7.96 14.51 7.79
N LEU A 52 8.09 14.56 9.12
CA LEU A 52 6.95 14.51 10.05
C LEU A 52 6.02 15.72 9.87
N LEU A 53 6.59 16.92 9.71
CA LEU A 53 5.79 18.13 9.44
C LEU A 53 5.13 18.09 8.05
N LEU A 54 5.80 17.50 7.06
CA LEU A 54 5.23 17.26 5.73
C LEU A 54 4.05 16.29 5.81
N VAL A 55 4.15 15.22 6.61
CA VAL A 55 3.02 14.32 6.89
C VAL A 55 1.89 15.05 7.59
N ASP A 56 2.17 15.98 8.50
CA ASP A 56 1.10 16.78 9.13
C ASP A 56 0.35 17.64 8.11
N ALA A 57 1.01 18.10 7.04
CA ALA A 57 0.37 18.81 5.93
C ALA A 57 -0.53 17.91 5.05
N LEU A 58 -0.41 16.58 5.14
CA LEU A 58 -1.40 15.65 4.54
C LEU A 58 -2.78 15.76 5.20
N TYR A 59 -2.83 16.40 6.38
CA TYR A 59 -4.02 16.62 7.20
C TYR A 59 -4.37 18.11 7.32
N ASP A 60 -3.88 18.95 6.40
CA ASP A 60 -4.24 20.37 6.30
C ASP A 60 -5.76 20.56 6.17
N GLU A 61 -6.31 21.69 6.57
CA GLU A 61 -7.74 21.97 6.34
C GLU A 61 -8.09 22.06 4.85
N ASP A 62 -7.19 22.57 4.02
CA ASP A 62 -7.39 22.75 2.58
C ASP A 62 -7.10 21.46 1.78
N LEU A 63 -8.08 21.01 1.01
CA LEU A 63 -8.00 19.76 0.23
C LEU A 63 -6.91 19.80 -0.84
N GLU A 64 -6.66 20.96 -1.45
CA GLU A 64 -5.67 21.12 -2.50
C GLU A 64 -4.25 20.98 -1.95
N VAL A 65 -3.99 21.54 -0.77
CA VAL A 65 -2.75 21.27 -0.01
C VAL A 65 -2.61 19.77 0.24
N ARG A 66 -3.63 19.09 0.81
CA ARG A 66 -3.55 17.65 1.11
C ARG A 66 -3.23 16.82 -0.15
N LEU A 67 -3.91 17.10 -1.26
CA LEU A 67 -3.72 16.41 -2.54
C LEU A 67 -2.30 16.61 -3.10
N THR A 68 -1.79 17.84 -3.02
CA THR A 68 -0.47 18.19 -3.51
C THR A 68 0.61 17.52 -2.67
N ILE A 69 0.49 17.57 -1.35
CA ILE A 69 1.44 16.90 -0.44
C ILE A 69 1.43 15.39 -0.64
N ALA A 70 0.26 14.78 -0.79
CA ALA A 70 0.17 13.36 -1.08
C ALA A 70 1.00 13.01 -2.34
N ARG A 71 0.85 13.78 -3.43
CA ARG A 71 1.60 13.58 -4.68
C ARG A 71 3.09 13.81 -4.51
N THR A 72 3.52 14.60 -3.53
CA THR A 72 4.94 14.93 -3.34
C THR A 72 5.72 13.68 -2.94
N PHE A 73 5.06 12.77 -2.22
CA PHE A 73 5.65 11.47 -1.86
C PHE A 73 5.97 10.58 -3.07
N GLN A 74 5.32 10.80 -4.22
CA GLN A 74 5.65 10.07 -5.45
C GLN A 74 7.07 10.38 -5.92
N ASN A 75 7.57 11.59 -5.73
CA ASN A 75 8.93 11.94 -6.13
C ASN A 75 9.99 11.24 -5.26
N LEU A 76 9.62 10.88 -4.02
CA LEU A 76 10.51 10.30 -3.03
C LEU A 76 10.67 8.77 -3.14
N CYS A 77 9.95 8.12 -4.07
CA CYS A 77 9.92 6.65 -4.16
C CYS A 77 11.21 6.02 -4.76
N SER A 78 12.12 6.83 -5.29
CA SER A 78 13.30 6.38 -6.07
C SER A 78 14.56 6.12 -5.22
N LEU A 79 14.43 6.09 -3.90
CA LEU A 79 15.57 6.14 -2.98
C LEU A 79 15.92 4.75 -2.44
N ASP A 80 17.22 4.41 -2.49
CA ASP A 80 17.76 3.09 -2.10
C ASP A 80 17.87 2.86 -0.58
N ARG A 81 17.52 3.85 0.27
CA ARG A 81 17.78 3.78 1.71
C ARG A 81 16.65 4.39 2.54
N TRP A 82 16.00 3.55 3.35
CA TRP A 82 15.14 4.01 4.44
C TRP A 82 15.18 3.05 5.63
N PRO A 83 15.72 3.45 6.79
CA PRO A 83 15.53 2.73 8.04
C PRO A 83 14.16 3.10 8.63
N MET A 84 13.31 2.10 8.86
CA MET A 84 12.01 2.13 9.58
C MET A 84 11.53 3.51 10.03
N ASP A 85 10.54 4.00 9.30
CA ASP A 85 10.40 5.42 9.04
C ASP A 85 9.16 5.99 9.75
N GLU A 86 9.37 6.73 10.84
CA GLU A 86 8.33 7.17 11.77
C GLU A 86 7.19 7.93 11.08
N TRP A 87 7.50 8.68 10.02
CA TRP A 87 6.51 9.45 9.27
C TRP A 87 5.63 8.54 8.38
N ILE A 88 6.17 7.47 7.78
CA ILE A 88 5.34 6.47 7.06
C ILE A 88 4.42 5.76 8.06
N ALA A 89 4.92 5.40 9.24
CA ALA A 89 4.10 4.85 10.31
C ALA A 89 2.99 5.82 10.75
N ARG A 90 3.28 7.13 10.78
CA ARG A 90 2.29 8.18 11.08
C ARG A 90 1.18 8.24 10.02
N VAL A 91 1.52 8.13 8.73
CA VAL A 91 0.51 8.02 7.66
C VAL A 91 -0.35 6.77 7.84
N ALA A 92 0.28 5.62 8.12
CA ALA A 92 -0.43 4.36 8.30
C ALA A 92 -1.37 4.35 9.52
N ARG A 93 -0.95 4.96 10.65
CA ARG A 93 -1.81 5.12 11.85
C ARG A 93 -3.10 5.86 11.55
N LYS A 94 -3.10 6.79 10.59
CA LYS A 94 -4.32 7.51 10.21
C LYS A 94 -5.33 6.67 9.44
N LEU A 95 -4.95 5.48 9.01
CA LEU A 95 -5.84 4.48 8.41
C LEU A 95 -6.45 3.52 9.44
N GLU A 96 -6.02 3.59 10.71
CA GLU A 96 -6.58 2.73 11.74
C GLU A 96 -8.05 3.11 12.01
N PRO A 97 -8.90 2.15 12.40
CA PRO A 97 -10.33 2.41 12.61
C PRO A 97 -10.62 3.51 13.64
N ASP A 98 -9.79 3.62 14.68
CA ASP A 98 -9.87 4.57 15.78
C ASP A 98 -9.33 5.97 15.45
N SER A 99 -8.75 6.18 14.26
CA SER A 99 -8.27 7.49 13.83
C SER A 99 -9.44 8.44 13.52
N GLU A 100 -9.46 9.59 14.20
CA GLU A 100 -10.42 10.69 13.99
C GLU A 100 -10.06 11.50 12.73
N VAL A 101 -10.13 10.88 11.56
CA VAL A 101 -9.95 11.55 10.26
C VAL A 101 -11.07 11.18 9.30
N ASP A 102 -11.45 12.16 8.48
CA ASP A 102 -12.49 12.00 7.47
C ASP A 102 -12.10 10.99 6.37
N LEU A 103 -13.09 10.53 5.60
CA LEU A 103 -12.89 9.50 4.59
C LEU A 103 -11.94 9.95 3.46
N MET A 104 -11.99 11.22 3.04
CA MET A 104 -11.10 11.74 2.00
C MET A 104 -9.66 11.71 2.48
N THR A 105 -9.40 12.09 3.73
CA THR A 105 -8.10 11.98 4.36
C THR A 105 -7.58 10.53 4.40
N ARG A 106 -8.45 9.55 4.67
CA ARG A 106 -8.09 8.13 4.60
C ARG A 106 -7.70 7.74 3.18
N ILE A 107 -8.46 8.18 2.16
CA ILE A 107 -8.13 7.93 0.75
C ILE A 107 -6.77 8.51 0.37
N LEU A 108 -6.49 9.76 0.76
CA LEU A 108 -5.19 10.40 0.50
C LEU A 108 -4.05 9.70 1.22
N SER A 109 -4.29 9.22 2.44
CA SER A 109 -3.30 8.42 3.17
C SER A 109 -3.01 7.08 2.49
N MET A 110 -4.04 6.39 1.96
CA MET A 110 -3.84 5.17 1.15
C MET A 110 -3.01 5.46 -0.11
N ARG A 111 -3.34 6.54 -0.83
CA ARG A 111 -2.60 6.96 -2.03
C ARG A 111 -1.16 7.34 -1.71
N ALA A 112 -0.93 8.09 -0.64
CA ALA A 112 0.40 8.44 -0.17
C ALA A 112 1.23 7.17 0.09
N LEU A 113 0.69 6.18 0.83
CA LEU A 113 1.37 4.90 1.02
C LEU A 113 1.67 4.19 -0.30
N GLY A 114 0.72 4.17 -1.25
CA GLY A 114 0.95 3.63 -2.59
C GLY A 114 2.07 4.33 -3.34
N TRP A 115 2.12 5.65 -3.30
CA TRP A 115 3.13 6.46 -3.98
C TRP A 115 4.50 6.38 -3.34
N ILE A 116 4.58 6.23 -2.01
CA ILE A 116 5.83 5.88 -1.30
C ILE A 116 6.35 4.51 -1.79
N GLY A 117 5.44 3.60 -2.12
CA GLY A 117 5.75 2.35 -2.80
C GLY A 117 6.31 1.27 -1.88
N PRO A 118 7.33 0.50 -2.30
CA PRO A 118 7.85 -0.67 -1.59
C PRO A 118 8.13 -0.45 -0.10
N TRP A 119 8.59 0.74 0.29
CA TRP A 119 8.95 1.07 1.67
C TRP A 119 7.74 1.12 2.61
N ALA A 120 6.57 1.51 2.09
CA ALA A 120 5.31 1.53 2.84
C ALA A 120 4.69 0.13 2.97
N ALA A 121 5.21 -0.89 2.27
CA ALA A 121 4.63 -2.21 2.23
C ALA A 121 4.52 -2.87 3.63
N HIS A 122 5.45 -2.57 4.55
CA HIS A 122 5.39 -3.05 5.93
C HIS A 122 4.13 -2.59 6.68
N TYR A 123 3.57 -1.45 6.29
CA TYR A 123 2.35 -0.87 6.86
C TYR A 123 1.09 -1.26 6.09
N SER A 124 1.21 -2.12 5.07
CA SER A 124 0.10 -2.52 4.22
C SER A 124 -1.06 -3.16 4.99
N GLY A 125 -0.81 -3.69 6.19
CA GLY A 125 -1.85 -4.20 7.10
C GLY A 125 -2.94 -3.18 7.42
N ALA A 126 -2.62 -1.89 7.44
CA ALA A 126 -3.57 -0.80 7.68
C ALA A 126 -4.64 -0.69 6.56
N LEU A 127 -4.39 -1.23 5.36
CA LEU A 127 -5.34 -1.23 4.25
C LEU A 127 -6.47 -2.26 4.40
N ARG A 128 -6.35 -3.23 5.31
CA ARG A 128 -7.28 -4.36 5.40
C ARG A 128 -8.76 -3.97 5.52
N PRO A 129 -9.15 -3.01 6.37
CA PRO A 129 -10.56 -2.63 6.51
C PRO A 129 -11.16 -2.08 5.22
N TYR A 130 -10.33 -1.53 4.34
CA TYR A 130 -10.77 -0.80 3.15
C TYR A 130 -11.08 -1.69 1.95
N PHE A 131 -10.68 -2.97 1.96
CA PHE A 131 -11.10 -3.94 0.92
C PHE A 131 -12.56 -4.37 1.05
N ASP A 132 -13.20 -4.10 2.17
CA ASP A 132 -14.59 -4.46 2.45
C ASP A 132 -15.48 -3.21 2.62
N HIS A 133 -14.95 -2.03 2.28
CA HIS A 133 -15.67 -0.77 2.40
C HIS A 133 -16.85 -0.70 1.42
N GLU A 134 -17.95 -0.08 1.81
CA GLU A 134 -19.17 0.02 1.00
C GLU A 134 -18.96 0.84 -0.29
N GLU A 135 -18.18 1.93 -0.19
CA GLU A 135 -17.85 2.78 -1.32
C GLU A 135 -16.79 2.16 -2.24
N GLU A 136 -17.11 2.11 -3.53
CA GLU A 136 -16.21 1.62 -4.59
C GLU A 136 -14.88 2.36 -4.63
N PHE A 137 -14.91 3.69 -4.54
CA PHE A 137 -13.71 4.53 -4.64
C PHE A 137 -12.69 4.25 -3.52
N VAL A 138 -13.19 3.89 -2.33
CA VAL A 138 -12.36 3.51 -1.18
C VAL A 138 -11.68 2.17 -1.44
N ARG A 139 -12.42 1.19 -1.96
CA ARG A 139 -11.86 -0.12 -2.34
C ARG A 139 -10.82 0.02 -3.44
N LEU A 140 -11.09 0.83 -4.47
CA LEU A 140 -10.13 1.13 -5.55
C LEU A 140 -8.85 1.75 -5.00
N SER A 141 -8.96 2.74 -4.10
CA SER A 141 -7.81 3.40 -3.49
C SER A 141 -6.94 2.44 -2.68
N ALA A 142 -7.56 1.49 -1.97
CA ALA A 142 -6.83 0.45 -1.24
C ALA A 142 -6.08 -0.50 -2.20
N ILE A 143 -6.69 -0.89 -3.32
CA ILE A 143 -6.04 -1.75 -4.32
C ILE A 143 -4.90 -1.00 -5.01
N GLU A 144 -5.10 0.28 -5.33
CA GLU A 144 -4.09 1.15 -5.94
C GLU A 144 -2.88 1.34 -5.01
N ALA A 145 -3.12 1.45 -3.70
CA ALA A 145 -2.05 1.45 -2.71
C ALA A 145 -1.24 0.14 -2.72
N VAL A 146 -1.92 -1.02 -2.74
CA VAL A 146 -1.24 -2.32 -2.85
C VAL A 146 -0.43 -2.44 -4.14
N ARG A 147 -0.96 -1.92 -5.24
CA ARG A 147 -0.24 -1.86 -6.51
C ARG A 147 1.08 -1.10 -6.36
N GLY A 148 1.05 0.06 -5.70
CA GLY A 148 2.23 0.89 -5.46
C GLY A 148 3.35 0.18 -4.69
N PHE A 149 3.01 -0.69 -3.74
CA PHE A 149 4.01 -1.51 -3.03
C PHE A 149 4.78 -2.48 -3.95
N SER A 150 4.24 -2.79 -5.13
CA SER A 150 4.77 -3.79 -6.06
C SER A 150 5.65 -3.20 -7.16
N THR A 151 5.62 -1.88 -7.36
CA THR A 151 6.30 -1.20 -8.45
C THR A 151 7.70 -0.72 -8.01
N MET A 152 8.70 -1.62 -8.00
CA MET A 152 10.16 -1.35 -8.17
C MET A 152 11.00 -2.65 -8.11
N SER A 153 12.19 -2.59 -8.69
CA SER A 153 12.97 -3.64 -9.36
C SER A 153 13.72 -4.67 -8.47
N ALA A 154 13.50 -5.95 -8.79
CA ALA A 154 14.39 -7.12 -8.89
C ALA A 154 15.65 -7.38 -8.04
N ALA A 155 16.20 -6.45 -7.25
CA ALA A 155 17.46 -6.65 -6.53
C ALA A 155 17.27 -7.00 -5.05
N GLU A 156 16.39 -6.32 -4.30
CA GLU A 156 16.24 -6.56 -2.84
C GLU A 156 14.79 -6.42 -2.31
N GLY A 157 13.77 -6.49 -3.19
CA GLY A 157 12.42 -5.94 -2.94
C GLY A 157 11.41 -6.72 -2.07
N PRO A 158 10.34 -6.04 -1.56
CA PRO A 158 9.36 -6.54 -0.60
C PRO A 158 8.26 -7.39 -1.26
N SER A 159 8.48 -8.69 -1.26
CA SER A 159 7.67 -9.67 -2.00
C SER A 159 6.79 -10.56 -1.12
N GLY A 160 6.61 -10.19 0.15
CA GLY A 160 5.65 -10.82 1.07
C GLY A 160 4.34 -10.05 1.25
N GLU A 161 4.34 -8.73 1.09
CA GLU A 161 3.28 -7.84 1.59
C GLU A 161 2.02 -7.83 0.70
N VAL A 162 2.16 -7.81 -0.63
CA VAL A 162 1.04 -8.05 -1.56
C VAL A 162 0.45 -9.44 -1.36
N GLY A 163 1.30 -10.41 -0.99
CA GLY A 163 0.88 -11.75 -0.58
C GLY A 163 -0.05 -11.75 0.63
N ARG A 164 0.08 -10.78 1.56
CA ARG A 164 -0.82 -10.63 2.72
C ARG A 164 -2.22 -10.23 2.29
N HIS A 165 -2.37 -9.48 1.20
CA HIS A 165 -3.65 -9.01 0.67
C HIS A 165 -4.24 -9.92 -0.40
N LYS A 166 -3.52 -10.95 -0.82
CA LYS A 166 -3.95 -11.87 -1.88
C LYS A 166 -5.35 -12.44 -1.69
N LYS A 167 -5.72 -12.82 -0.45
CA LYS A 167 -7.06 -13.36 -0.17
C LYS A 167 -8.15 -12.30 -0.45
N SER A 168 -7.93 -11.08 0.04
CA SER A 168 -8.83 -9.95 -0.19
C SER A 168 -8.93 -9.59 -1.68
N LEU A 169 -7.79 -9.52 -2.39
CA LEU A 169 -7.76 -9.25 -3.83
C LEU A 169 -8.47 -10.33 -4.65
N VAL A 170 -8.29 -11.61 -4.32
CA VAL A 170 -8.99 -12.71 -5.02
C VAL A 170 -10.50 -12.67 -4.75
N ARG A 171 -10.91 -12.34 -3.52
CA ARG A 171 -12.32 -12.13 -3.17
C ARG A 171 -12.90 -10.99 -4.01
N LEU A 172 -12.25 -9.82 -3.99
CA LEU A 172 -12.65 -8.65 -4.76
C LEU A 172 -12.77 -8.94 -6.26
N MET A 173 -11.75 -9.56 -6.86
CA MET A 173 -11.76 -9.97 -8.27
C MET A 173 -12.95 -10.86 -8.64
N ARG A 174 -13.44 -11.70 -7.72
CA ARG A 174 -14.52 -12.67 -7.99
C ARG A 174 -15.91 -12.14 -7.66
N GLU A 175 -16.01 -11.42 -6.55
CA GLU A 175 -17.28 -11.20 -5.85
C GLU A 175 -17.68 -9.72 -5.79
N ASP A 176 -16.76 -8.76 -6.00
CA ASP A 176 -17.07 -7.33 -5.85
C ASP A 176 -18.17 -6.88 -6.82
N PRO A 177 -19.16 -6.07 -6.42
CA PRO A 177 -20.19 -5.61 -7.36
C PRO A 177 -19.63 -4.74 -8.51
N SER A 178 -18.52 -4.02 -8.30
CA SER A 178 -17.92 -3.16 -9.31
C SER A 178 -17.00 -3.94 -10.25
N MET A 179 -17.21 -3.76 -11.55
CA MET A 179 -16.32 -4.28 -12.60
C MET A 179 -14.95 -3.58 -12.59
N GLU A 180 -14.86 -2.32 -12.18
CA GLU A 180 -13.58 -1.60 -12.10
C GLU A 180 -12.72 -2.16 -10.98
N VAL A 181 -13.32 -2.39 -9.81
CA VAL A 181 -12.65 -3.02 -8.66
C VAL A 181 -12.16 -4.42 -9.03
N ARG A 182 -12.97 -5.22 -9.72
CA ARG A 182 -12.58 -6.55 -10.19
C ARG A 182 -11.37 -6.49 -11.12
N LYS A 183 -11.41 -5.62 -12.14
CA LYS A 183 -10.32 -5.44 -13.12
C LYS A 183 -9.03 -4.96 -12.46
N MET A 184 -9.11 -3.99 -11.55
CA MET A 184 -7.94 -3.50 -10.84
C MET A 184 -7.34 -4.58 -9.93
N ALA A 185 -8.18 -5.34 -9.22
CA ALA A 185 -7.71 -6.47 -8.41
C ALA A 185 -7.04 -7.56 -9.26
N GLU A 186 -7.59 -7.87 -10.44
CA GLU A 186 -6.98 -8.79 -11.42
C GLU A 186 -5.62 -8.26 -11.89
N GLN A 187 -5.53 -6.98 -12.28
CA GLN A 187 -4.27 -6.38 -12.71
C GLN A 187 -3.17 -6.47 -11.64
N VAL A 188 -3.51 -6.20 -10.37
CA VAL A 188 -2.56 -6.33 -9.25
C VAL A 188 -2.17 -7.78 -9.02
N LEU A 189 -3.11 -8.72 -9.16
CA LEU A 189 -2.84 -10.16 -9.09
C LEU A 189 -2.02 -10.67 -10.29
N ASP A 190 -2.03 -10.00 -11.43
CA ASP A 190 -1.31 -10.41 -12.63
C ASP A 190 0.10 -9.79 -12.75
N MET A 191 0.48 -8.89 -11.85
CA MET A 191 1.84 -8.33 -11.81
C MET A 191 2.89 -9.44 -11.59
N LYS A 192 3.53 -9.84 -12.70
CA LYS A 192 4.65 -10.80 -12.73
C LYS A 192 5.89 -10.17 -12.10
N ASP A 193 6.17 -10.53 -10.85
CA ASP A 193 7.50 -10.78 -10.27
C ASP A 193 7.44 -10.67 -8.75
N TRP A 194 6.70 -11.58 -8.12
CA TRP A 194 6.83 -11.82 -6.68
C TRP A 194 8.15 -12.55 -6.39
N LYS A 195 9.29 -11.83 -6.45
CA LYS A 195 10.59 -12.34 -6.02
C LYS A 195 10.69 -12.32 -4.51
N VAL A 196 10.15 -13.36 -3.87
CA VAL A 196 10.28 -13.67 -2.43
C VAL A 196 11.74 -13.47 -1.99
N PRO A 197 12.07 -12.80 -0.86
CA PRO A 197 13.46 -12.60 -0.48
C PRO A 197 14.11 -13.97 -0.27
N HIS A 198 15.40 -14.13 -0.58
CA HIS A 198 16.09 -15.42 -0.57
C HIS A 198 15.93 -16.22 0.75
N TRP A 199 15.81 -15.53 1.89
CA TRP A 199 15.58 -16.14 3.21
C TRP A 199 14.19 -16.77 3.40
N MET A 200 13.22 -16.49 2.51
CA MET A 200 11.89 -17.10 2.45
C MET A 200 11.77 -18.18 1.33
N GLU A 201 12.81 -18.43 0.53
CA GLU A 201 12.76 -19.43 -0.57
C GLU A 201 12.72 -20.90 -0.09
N VAL A 202 12.80 -21.15 1.21
CA VAL A 202 12.95 -22.49 1.79
C VAL A 202 11.68 -23.35 1.70
N GLN A 203 10.52 -22.84 1.26
CA GLN A 203 9.38 -23.72 0.94
C GLN A 203 8.60 -23.27 -0.30
N LYS A 204 8.79 -23.95 -1.43
CA LYS A 204 7.86 -23.87 -2.57
C LYS A 204 6.54 -24.53 -2.18
N PRO A 205 5.43 -23.80 -1.97
CA PRO A 205 4.23 -24.43 -1.47
C PRO A 205 3.45 -25.06 -2.63
N ALA A 206 3.06 -26.33 -2.47
CA ALA A 206 2.42 -27.17 -3.49
C ALA A 206 1.14 -26.59 -4.16
N TRP A 207 0.58 -25.49 -3.65
CA TRP A 207 -0.61 -24.85 -4.21
C TRP A 207 -0.36 -24.11 -5.54
N ARG A 208 0.87 -23.63 -5.84
CA ARG A 208 1.18 -23.00 -7.13
C ARG A 208 0.96 -23.96 -8.31
N GLU A 209 1.37 -25.22 -8.15
CA GLU A 209 1.14 -26.26 -9.15
C GLU A 209 -0.33 -26.67 -9.27
N ARG A 210 -1.09 -26.59 -8.16
CA ARG A 210 -2.53 -26.84 -8.18
C ARG A 210 -3.31 -25.76 -8.93
N VAL A 211 -2.92 -24.49 -8.79
CA VAL A 211 -3.57 -23.36 -9.48
C VAL A 211 -3.23 -23.35 -10.96
N LYS A 212 -1.98 -23.60 -11.35
CA LYS A 212 -1.60 -23.77 -12.77
C LYS A 212 -2.38 -24.90 -13.43
N ARG A 213 -2.53 -26.05 -12.75
CA ARG A 213 -3.37 -27.16 -13.22
C ARG A 213 -4.86 -26.77 -13.32
N ALA A 214 -5.40 -26.06 -12.34
CA ALA A 214 -6.80 -25.64 -12.35
C ALA A 214 -7.11 -24.65 -13.49
N ILE A 215 -6.19 -23.75 -13.81
CA ILE A 215 -6.31 -22.81 -14.94
C ILE A 215 -6.17 -23.57 -16.27
N ALA A 216 -5.19 -24.47 -16.40
CA ALA A 216 -5.02 -25.31 -17.59
C ALA A 216 -6.21 -26.26 -17.84
N ASN A 217 -6.90 -26.68 -16.78
CA ASN A 217 -8.05 -27.58 -16.86
C ASN A 217 -9.39 -26.84 -17.08
N ARG A 218 -9.48 -25.52 -16.85
CA ARG A 218 -10.70 -24.73 -17.13
C ARG A 218 -11.05 -24.62 -18.63
N GLY A 219 -10.12 -24.95 -19.53
CA GLY A 219 -10.34 -25.01 -20.97
C GLY A 219 -10.61 -26.41 -21.55
N LYS A 220 -10.61 -27.48 -20.74
CA LYS A 220 -10.70 -28.87 -21.20
C LYS A 220 -11.82 -29.68 -20.52
N GLY A 221 -13.00 -29.07 -20.38
CA GLY A 221 -14.05 -29.63 -19.54
C GLY A 221 -15.46 -29.58 -20.13
N THR A 222 -15.67 -29.91 -21.41
CA THR A 222 -16.99 -30.40 -21.82
C THR A 222 -17.01 -31.93 -21.83
N ARG A 223 -17.94 -32.45 -21.03
CA ARG A 223 -18.59 -33.78 -21.02
C ARG A 223 -18.03 -34.91 -20.14
N LYS A 224 -19.01 -35.42 -19.37
CA LYS A 224 -19.27 -36.78 -18.89
C LYS A 224 -18.57 -37.24 -17.61
N GLY A 225 -19.35 -37.23 -16.53
CA GLY A 225 -19.93 -38.48 -16.04
C GLY A 225 -19.50 -38.96 -14.66
N LYS A 226 -20.51 -39.11 -13.80
CA LYS A 226 -20.71 -40.14 -12.76
C LYS A 226 -19.84 -40.10 -11.49
N ASN A 227 -20.55 -39.84 -10.39
CA ASN A 227 -20.51 -40.52 -9.08
C ASN A 227 -19.17 -41.01 -8.53
N SER A 228 -18.73 -40.36 -7.45
CA SER A 228 -18.28 -41.06 -6.25
C SER A 228 -18.40 -40.14 -5.03
N GLU A 229 -19.51 -40.30 -4.32
CA GLU A 229 -19.54 -40.11 -2.87
C GLU A 229 -18.44 -40.97 -2.22
N GLY A 230 -17.90 -40.45 -1.12
CA GLY A 230 -17.18 -41.25 -0.15
C GLY A 230 -15.67 -41.16 -0.23
N THR A 231 -15.09 -40.96 0.95
CA THR A 231 -13.67 -41.11 1.32
C THR A 231 -12.84 -39.81 1.28
N LEU A 232 -12.32 -39.43 2.46
CA LEU A 232 -11.42 -38.30 2.79
C LEU A 232 -12.17 -36.99 3.10
N HIS A 233 -12.65 -36.73 4.32
CA HIS A 233 -11.75 -36.30 5.40
C HIS A 233 -12.40 -36.31 6.80
N LYS A 234 -12.99 -37.45 7.19
CA LYS A 234 -13.42 -37.76 8.57
C LYS A 234 -12.23 -38.04 9.52
N ARG A 235 -11.08 -37.35 9.37
CA ARG A 235 -9.80 -37.71 10.04
C ARG A 235 -9.01 -36.55 10.68
N TYR A 236 -9.66 -35.46 11.10
CA TYR A 236 -8.94 -34.38 11.79
C TYR A 236 -9.57 -33.85 13.11
N TRP A 237 -10.63 -34.49 13.62
CA TRP A 237 -11.36 -33.98 14.80
C TRP A 237 -11.36 -34.88 16.05
N GLU A 238 -10.51 -35.90 16.15
CA GLU A 238 -10.52 -36.85 17.30
C GLU A 238 -9.22 -36.91 18.13
N LYS A 239 -8.34 -35.90 18.06
CA LYS A 239 -7.12 -35.88 18.90
C LYS A 239 -6.82 -34.52 19.54
N LEU A 240 -7.74 -34.03 20.36
CA LEU A 240 -7.40 -33.10 21.44
C LEU A 240 -7.97 -33.64 22.75
N PRO A 241 -7.16 -33.86 23.80
CA PRO A 241 -7.66 -34.16 25.13
C PRO A 241 -8.40 -32.93 25.70
N ARG A 242 -9.47 -33.18 26.46
CA ARG A 242 -10.21 -32.16 27.22
C ARG A 242 -9.40 -31.65 28.39
#